data_AF-A0A3D0YMK1-F1
#
_entry.id   AF-A0A3D0YMK1-F1
#
_cell.length_a   1.000
_cell.length_b   1.000
_cell.length_c   1.000
_cell.angle_alpha   90.00
_cell.angle_beta   90.00
_cell.angle_gamma   90.00
#
_symmetry.space_group_name_H-M   'P 1'
#
loop_
_entity.id
_entity.type
_entity.pdbx_description
1 polymer ?
#
loop_
_entity_poly.entity_id
_entity_poly.type
_entity_poly.pdbx_seq_one_letter_code
_entity_poly.pdbx_strand_id
1 'polypeptide(L)' 'MRKSLILLCSSLLLISMSSCCQYLVRVKPYERGNLANPLMSDDIDSLQKPMSEHVYFSREGSHGGGGVGGGGCGCN' A
#
# COMPACT_ATOMS: atom_id res chain seq x y z
N MET A 1 31.71 -23.80 22.26
CA MET A 1 31.46 -24.10 20.83
C MET A 1 29.99 -23.92 20.42
N ARG A 2 29.02 -24.56 21.08
CA ARG A 2 27.58 -24.44 20.74
C ARG A 2 27.03 -23.01 20.74
N LYS A 3 27.35 -22.18 21.74
CA LYS A 3 26.94 -20.76 21.79
C LYS A 3 27.51 -19.93 20.64
N SER A 4 28.76 -20.18 20.27
CA SER A 4 29.42 -19.52 19.13
C SER A 4 28.79 -19.92 17.80
N LEU A 5 28.36 -21.18 17.67
CA LEU A 5 27.67 -21.67 16.48
C LEU A 5 26.26 -21.05 16.35
N ILE A 6 25.53 -20.92 17.46
CA ILE A 6 24.22 -20.27 17.49
C ILE A 6 24.33 -18.78 17.12
N LEU A 7 25.34 -18.08 17.65
CA LEU A 7 25.59 -16.68 17.32
C LEU A 7 25.95 -16.49 15.84
N LEU A 8 26.76 -17.40 15.27
CA LEU A 8 27.12 -17.40 13.86
C LEU A 8 25.91 -17.66 12.95
N CYS A 9 25.04 -18.61 13.30
CA CYS A 9 23.82 -18.88 12.53
C CYS A 9 22.83 -17.71 12.59
N SER A 10 22.70 -17.06 13.76
CA SER A 10 21.81 -15.90 13.94
C SER A 10 22.26 -14.70 13.10
N SER A 11 23.57 -14.41 13.07
CA SER A 11 24.10 -13.32 12.24
C SER A 11 23.93 -13.59 10.75
N LEU A 12 24.11 -14.84 10.31
CA LEU A 12 23.91 -15.24 8.92
C LEU A 12 22.44 -15.08 8.48
N LEU A 13 21.50 -15.39 9.38
CA LEU A 13 20.06 -15.23 9.12
C LEU A 13 19.67 -13.76 8.94
N LEU A 14 20.23 -12.86 9.77
CA LEU A 14 19.97 -11.42 9.70
C LEU A 14 20.50 -10.81 8.39
N ILE A 15 21.65 -11.26 7.90
CA ILE A 15 22.23 -10.79 6.63
C ILE A 15 21.38 -11.24 5.44
N SER A 16 20.81 -12.46 5.47
CA SER A 16 19.94 -12.98 4.41
C SER A 16 18.64 -12.18 4.25
N MET A 17 18.14 -11.54 5.32
CA MET A 17 16.94 -10.70 5.30
C MET A 17 17.20 -9.25 4.87
N SER A 18 18.46 -8.86 4.61
CA SER A 18 18.79 -7.56 4.02
C SER A 18 18.40 -7.53 2.53
N SER A 19 17.10 -7.35 2.28
CA SER A 19 16.45 -7.32 0.98
C SER A 19 17.12 -6.41 -0.06
N CYS A 20 16.89 -6.76 -1.33
CA CYS A 20 17.35 -6.24 -2.62
C CYS A 20 17.21 -4.71 -2.90
N CYS A 21 17.03 -3.87 -1.88
CA CYS A 21 16.83 -2.43 -2.04
C CYS A 21 18.01 -1.71 -2.71
N GLN A 22 19.24 -2.23 -2.59
CA GLN A 22 20.43 -1.65 -3.20
C GLN A 22 20.36 -1.65 -4.74
N TYR A 23 19.64 -2.62 -5.34
CA TYR A 23 19.53 -2.81 -6.79
C TYR A 23 18.17 -2.41 -7.36
N LEU A 24 17.28 -1.82 -6.54
CA LEU A 24 16.04 -1.26 -7.06
C LEU A 24 16.36 -0.02 -7.89
N VAL A 25 16.05 -0.07 -9.18
CA VAL A 25 16.09 1.09 -10.06
C VAL A 25 15.09 2.11 -9.54
N ARG A 26 15.58 3.11 -8.81
CA ARG A 26 14.76 4.23 -8.33
C ARG A 26 14.62 5.23 -9.48
N VAL A 27 13.43 5.27 -10.07
CA VAL A 27 13.05 6.32 -11.01
C VAL A 27 13.01 7.65 -10.25
N LYS A 28 13.64 8.69 -10.80
CA LYS A 28 13.67 10.00 -10.15
C LYS A 28 12.25 10.55 -10.03
N PRO A 29 11.92 11.37 -9.01
CA PRO A 29 10.55 11.83 -8.78
C PRO A 29 9.88 12.45 -10.02
N TYR A 30 10.63 13.20 -10.83
CA TYR A 30 10.14 13.84 -12.05
C TYR A 30 10.00 12.88 -13.25
N GLU A 31 10.70 11.74 -13.26
CA GLU A 31 10.59 10.70 -14.30
C GLU A 31 9.34 9.81 -14.07
N ARG A 32 8.72 9.88 -12.89
CA ARG A 32 7.50 9.10 -12.57
C ARG A 32 6.30 9.51 -13.42
N GLY A 33 6.26 10.76 -13.89
CA GLY A 33 5.21 11.24 -14.78
C GLY A 33 5.14 10.44 -16.10
N ASN A 34 6.26 9.88 -16.56
CA ASN A 34 6.28 9.06 -17.79
C ASN A 34 5.51 7.75 -17.65
N LEU A 35 5.34 7.25 -16.43
CA LEU A 35 4.55 6.04 -16.15
C LEU A 35 3.09 6.36 -15.81
N ALA A 36 2.78 7.62 -15.52
CA ALA A 36 1.42 8.07 -15.23
C ALA A 36 0.65 8.26 -16.54
N ASN A 37 -0.12 7.26 -16.94
CA ASN A 37 -1.00 7.36 -18.09
C ASN A 37 -2.15 8.34 -17.78
N PRO A 38 -2.55 9.23 -18.70
CA PRO A 38 -3.71 10.12 -18.50
C PRO A 38 -5.00 9.41 -18.07
N LEU A 39 -5.20 8.15 -18.46
CA LEU A 39 -6.35 7.32 -18.06
C LEU A 39 -6.35 6.94 -16.58
N MET A 40 -5.24 7.08 -15.87
CA MET A 40 -5.16 6.86 -14.42
C MET A 40 -5.60 8.08 -13.61
N SER A 41 -5.97 9.18 -14.25
CA SER A 41 -6.46 10.36 -13.56
C SER A 41 -7.84 10.08 -12.96
N ASP A 42 -8.01 10.44 -11.69
CA ASP A 42 -9.25 10.22 -10.93
C ASP A 42 -10.44 11.05 -11.46
N ASP A 43 -10.17 12.07 -12.29
CA ASP A 43 -11.17 13.02 -12.81
C ASP A 43 -11.64 12.69 -14.24
N ILE A 44 -11.21 11.55 -14.82
CA ILE A 44 -11.57 11.16 -16.20
C ILE A 44 -13.06 10.83 -16.33
N ASP A 45 -13.64 10.20 -15.31
CA ASP A 45 -15.07 9.89 -15.25
C ASP A 45 -15.66 10.34 -13.91
N SER A 46 -16.61 11.27 -13.99
CA SER A 46 -17.37 11.77 -12.84
C SER A 46 -18.09 10.69 -12.03
N LEU A 47 -18.38 9.53 -12.64
CA LEU A 47 -19.07 8.41 -11.98
C LEU A 47 -18.12 7.43 -11.29
N GLN A 48 -16.83 7.42 -11.64
CA GLN A 48 -15.86 6.46 -11.10
C GLN A 48 -15.70 6.60 -9.58
N LYS A 49 -15.59 7.86 -9.11
CA LYS A 49 -15.43 8.16 -7.69
C LYS A 49 -16.65 7.76 -6.85
N PRO A 50 -17.89 8.23 -7.13
CA PRO A 50 -19.05 7.85 -6.32
C PRO A 50 -19.34 6.34 -6.37
N MET A 51 -19.06 5.67 -7.50
CA MET A 51 -19.24 4.21 -7.60
C MET A 51 -18.24 3.44 -6.74
N SER A 52 -16.96 3.82 -6.77
CA SER A 52 -15.93 3.18 -5.95
C SER A 52 -16.16 3.42 -4.46
N GLU A 53 -16.57 4.63 -4.08
CA GLU A 53 -16.99 4.95 -2.72
C GLU A 53 -18.20 4.10 -2.29
N HIS A 54 -19.23 3.95 -3.14
CA HIS A 54 -20.39 3.09 -2.83
C HIS A 54 -19.97 1.63 -2.58
N VAL A 55 -19.09 1.07 -3.40
CA VAL A 55 -18.58 -0.31 -3.22
C VAL A 55 -17.80 -0.42 -1.91
N TYR A 56 -16.93 0.55 -1.63
CA TYR A 56 -16.14 0.59 -0.39
C TYR A 56 -17.04 0.67 0.84
N PHE A 57 -18.03 1.56 0.85
CA PHE A 57 -19.00 1.64 1.96
C PHE A 57 -19.80 0.36 2.14
N SER A 58 -20.21 -0.27 1.03
CA SER A 58 -20.98 -1.51 1.07
C SER A 58 -20.20 -2.67 1.71
N ARG A 59 -18.87 -2.68 1.55
CA ARG A 59 -18.00 -3.78 2.02
C ARG A 59 -17.34 -3.47 3.36
N GLU A 60 -16.87 -2.25 3.53
CA GLU A 60 -16.01 -1.83 4.63
C GLU A 60 -16.60 -0.67 5.47
N GLY A 61 -17.90 -0.36 5.33
CA GLY A 61 -18.55 0.77 6.05
C GLY A 61 -18.45 0.72 7.59
N SER A 62 -18.15 -0.45 8.16
CA SER A 62 -17.85 -0.59 9.60
C SER A 62 -16.53 0.05 10.03
N HIS A 63 -15.59 0.24 9.11
CA HIS A 63 -14.27 0.85 9.35
C HIS A 63 -14.33 2.38 9.28
N GLY A 64 -15.41 2.93 8.75
CA GLY A 64 -15.59 4.35 8.51
C GLY A 64 -14.82 4.92 7.34
N GLY A 65 -15.46 5.86 6.62
CA GLY A 65 -14.89 6.52 5.45
C GLY A 65 -15.75 7.64 4.86
N GLY A 66 -15.12 8.43 3.98
CA GLY A 66 -15.66 9.19 2.84
C GLY A 66 -16.83 10.18 2.95
N GLY A 67 -17.49 10.37 4.09
CA GLY A 67 -18.63 11.31 4.19
C GLY A 67 -19.17 11.52 5.60
N VAL A 68 -19.96 12.58 5.79
CA VAL A 68 -20.64 12.91 7.06
C VAL A 68 -21.73 11.87 7.37
N GLY A 69 -21.32 10.73 7.95
CA GLY A 69 -22.24 9.70 8.46
C GLY A 69 -21.86 8.25 8.15
N GLY A 70 -20.80 8.01 7.37
CA GLY A 70 -20.43 6.66 6.96
C GLY A 70 -19.29 6.08 7.77
N GLY A 71 -19.43 5.88 9.08
CA GLY A 71 -18.39 5.18 9.82
C GLY A 71 -18.69 4.82 11.27
N GLY A 72 -18.84 3.52 11.50
CA GLY A 72 -19.20 2.94 12.78
C GLY A 72 -19.92 1.63 12.57
N CYS A 73 -20.49 1.04 13.63
CA CYS A 73 -21.19 -0.25 13.65
C CYS A 73 -22.39 -0.43 12.69
N GLY A 74 -22.55 0.42 11.68
CA GLY A 74 -23.60 0.34 10.65
C GLY A 74 -24.90 1.03 11.03
N CYS A 75 -24.94 1.76 12.15
CA CYS A 75 -26.11 2.52 12.56
C CYS A 75 -26.05 3.95 12.01
N ASN A 76 -26.50 4.15 10.76
CA ASN A 76 -27.01 5.45 10.31
C ASN A 76 -28.54 5.34 10.23
#